data_AF-A0A1I7Z9D8-F1
#
_entry.id   AF-A0A1I7Z9D8-F1
#
_cell.length_a   1.000
_cell.length_b   1.000
_cell.length_c   1.000
_cell.angle_alpha   90.00
_cell.angle_beta   90.00
_cell.angle_gamma   90.00
#
_symmetry.space_group_name_H-M   'P 1'
#
loop_
_entity.id
_entity.type
_entity.pdbx_description
1 polymer ?
#
loop_
_entity_poly.entity_id
_entity_poly.type
_entity_poly.pdbx_seq_one_letter_code
_entity_poly.pdbx_strand_id
1 'polypeptide(L)'
;MRPLYEYLGLTVGVVTPFQPPEEKRIAYAADITYGTNNEFGFDYLRDNMAFSMEEKFQRELNFAVIDEVDSILIDEARTPLIISGQAEDSSKLYIEINKLIPQLKQHIEEVEGQVTQEGHYSIDEKTRQVELNEAGHQYIEEMLTQVGMLAEGESLYSAHNLGLLTHVYAGLRAHKLFHRNVEYIVQDGQILLIDEHTGRTMPGRRLSEGLHQAIEAKEHLNIQPESQTLASTTFQNYFRLYNKLSGMTGTADTEAFEFAQIYQLNVMVIPPNK
;
A
#
# COMPACT_ATOMS: atom_id res chain seq x y z
N MET A 1 23.95 -8.97 -27.14
CA MET A 1 24.50 -7.83 -27.92
C MET A 1 25.84 -7.31 -27.42
N ARG A 2 26.37 -7.76 -26.26
CA ARG A 2 27.61 -7.24 -25.68
C ARG A 2 28.83 -7.18 -26.64
N PRO A 3 29.17 -8.22 -27.42
CA PRO A 3 30.34 -8.16 -28.32
C PRO A 3 30.27 -7.03 -29.35
N LEU A 4 29.07 -6.66 -29.81
CA LEU A 4 28.88 -5.58 -30.78
C LEU A 4 29.17 -4.21 -30.15
N TYR A 5 28.61 -3.96 -28.97
CA TYR A 5 28.78 -2.67 -28.28
C TYR A 5 30.21 -2.46 -27.79
N GLU A 6 30.82 -3.49 -27.20
CA GLU A 6 32.20 -3.42 -26.73
C GLU A 6 33.20 -3.27 -27.88
N TYR A 7 32.92 -3.88 -29.04
CA TYR A 7 33.70 -3.65 -30.26
C TYR A 7 33.71 -2.17 -30.69
N LEU A 8 32.63 -1.44 -30.43
CA LEU A 8 32.50 0.00 -30.70
C LEU A 8 32.98 0.89 -29.53
N GLY A 9 33.54 0.30 -28.47
CA GLY A 9 34.04 1.03 -27.30
C GLY A 9 32.97 1.42 -26.28
N LEU A 10 31.76 0.84 -26.36
CA LEU A 10 30.68 1.07 -25.41
C LEU A 10 30.64 -0.01 -24.32
N THR A 11 30.38 0.41 -23.09
CA THR A 11 30.23 -0.47 -21.94
C THR A 11 28.80 -0.96 -21.78
N VAL A 12 28.63 -2.21 -21.34
CA VAL A 12 27.31 -2.85 -21.18
C VAL A 12 27.13 -3.39 -19.77
N GLY A 13 26.17 -2.82 -19.04
CA GLY A 13 25.71 -3.27 -17.73
C GLY A 13 24.46 -4.13 -17.83
N VAL A 14 24.27 -5.02 -16.87
CA VAL A 14 23.04 -5.79 -16.68
C VAL A 14 22.65 -5.69 -15.21
N VAL A 15 21.41 -5.31 -14.93
CA VAL A 15 20.86 -5.26 -13.59
C VAL A 15 19.92 -6.44 -13.38
N THR A 16 20.11 -7.15 -12.27
CA THR A 16 19.30 -8.32 -11.90
C THR A 16 18.87 -8.24 -10.44
N PRO A 17 17.80 -8.96 -10.06
CA PRO A 17 17.38 -9.05 -8.66
C PRO A 17 18.51 -9.55 -7.76
N PHE A 18 18.59 -9.02 -6.54
CA PHE A 18 19.56 -9.40 -5.50
C PHE A 18 21.03 -9.19 -5.85
N GLN A 19 21.32 -8.38 -6.88
CA GLN A 19 22.70 -8.01 -7.21
C GLN A 19 23.32 -7.13 -6.10
N PRO A 20 24.60 -7.34 -5.74
CA PRO A 20 25.28 -6.49 -4.77
C PRO A 20 25.23 -5.00 -5.16
N PRO A 21 25.07 -4.07 -4.20
CA PRO A 21 24.98 -2.63 -4.46
C PRO A 21 26.13 -2.05 -5.31
N GLU A 22 27.35 -2.53 -5.13
CA GLU A 22 28.51 -2.08 -5.91
C GLU A 22 28.43 -2.50 -7.37
N GLU A 23 28.11 -3.77 -7.64
CA GLU A 23 27.96 -4.28 -9.00
C GLU A 23 26.79 -3.59 -9.73
N LYS A 24 25.71 -3.31 -8.99
CA LYS A 24 24.56 -2.60 -9.52
C LYS A 24 24.89 -1.15 -9.91
N ARG A 25 25.66 -0.44 -9.09
CA ARG A 25 26.20 0.89 -9.44
C ARG A 25 27.06 0.84 -10.70
N ILE A 26 27.93 -0.17 -10.83
CA ILE A 26 28.73 -0.37 -12.05
C ILE A 26 27.83 -0.63 -13.27
N ALA A 27 26.77 -1.42 -13.12
CA ALA A 27 25.83 -1.73 -14.20
C ALA A 27 25.05 -0.49 -14.68
N TYR A 28 24.62 0.38 -13.77
CA TYR A 28 23.96 1.65 -14.12
C TYR A 28 24.92 2.72 -14.66
N ALA A 29 26.20 2.65 -14.29
CA ALA A 29 27.23 3.55 -14.80
C ALA A 29 27.67 3.21 -16.25
N ALA A 30 27.35 2.01 -16.75
CA ALA A 30 27.64 1.62 -18.12
C ALA A 30 26.90 2.49 -19.14
N ASP A 31 27.40 2.55 -20.38
CA ASP A 31 26.76 3.30 -21.47
C ASP A 31 25.36 2.75 -21.77
N ILE A 32 25.23 1.42 -21.78
CA ILE A 32 23.98 0.70 -22.03
C ILE A 32 23.70 -0.24 -20.85
N THR A 33 22.52 -0.11 -20.24
CA THR A 33 22.09 -0.97 -19.13
C THR A 33 20.87 -1.78 -19.53
N TYR A 34 20.96 -3.11 -19.43
CA TYR A 34 19.82 -4.02 -19.61
C TYR A 34 19.26 -4.44 -18.25
N GLY A 35 17.94 -4.60 -18.16
CA GLY A 35 17.26 -5.01 -16.94
C GLY A 35 15.78 -5.25 -17.19
N THR A 36 15.08 -5.75 -16.19
CA THR A 36 13.62 -5.85 -16.22
C THR A 36 12.99 -4.54 -15.75
N ASN A 37 11.79 -4.24 -16.24
CA ASN A 37 10.99 -3.11 -15.78
C ASN A 37 10.86 -3.05 -14.26
N ASN A 38 10.56 -4.18 -13.61
CA ASN A 38 10.45 -4.30 -12.16
C ASN A 38 11.76 -3.91 -11.47
N GLU A 39 12.92 -4.38 -11.95
CA GLU A 39 14.20 -4.05 -11.31
C GLU A 39 14.50 -2.55 -11.41
N PHE A 40 14.29 -1.95 -12.59
CA PHE A 40 14.43 -0.49 -12.76
C PHE A 40 13.48 0.31 -11.88
N GLY A 41 12.21 -0.10 -11.80
CA GLY A 41 11.23 0.57 -10.97
C GLY A 41 11.53 0.46 -9.47
N PHE A 42 11.92 -0.73 -8.99
CA PHE A 42 12.29 -0.90 -7.58
C PHE A 42 13.62 -0.24 -7.23
N ASP A 43 14.61 -0.23 -8.13
CA ASP A 43 15.84 0.55 -7.92
C ASP A 43 15.57 2.05 -7.86
N TYR A 44 14.66 2.56 -8.68
CA TYR A 44 14.22 3.95 -8.57
C TYR A 44 13.55 4.23 -7.21
N LEU A 45 12.68 3.34 -6.73
CA LEU A 45 12.07 3.51 -5.40
C LEU A 45 13.12 3.46 -4.29
N ARG A 46 14.08 2.52 -4.36
CA ARG A 46 15.20 2.41 -3.41
C ARG A 46 16.07 3.67 -3.40
N ASP A 47 16.38 4.23 -4.57
CA ASP A 47 17.17 5.46 -4.69
C ASP A 47 16.48 6.67 -4.07
N ASN A 48 15.14 6.72 -4.11
CA ASN A 48 14.36 7.78 -3.46
C ASN A 48 14.25 7.59 -1.93
N MET A 49 14.61 6.41 -1.41
CA MET A 49 14.71 6.13 0.02
C MET A 49 16.14 6.25 0.56
N ALA A 50 17.14 6.45 -0.30
CA ALA A 50 18.54 6.59 0.10
C ALA A 50 18.78 7.87 0.91
N PHE A 51 19.63 7.79 1.95
CA PHE A 51 19.92 8.94 2.81
C PHE A 51 20.97 9.88 2.21
N SER A 52 21.79 9.37 1.29
CA SER A 52 22.86 10.09 0.62
C SER A 52 22.85 9.84 -0.88
N MET A 53 23.50 10.71 -1.65
CA MET A 53 23.56 10.56 -3.11
C MET A 53 24.46 9.40 -3.52
N GLU A 54 25.45 9.07 -2.70
CA GLU A 54 26.43 8.00 -2.91
C GLU A 54 25.83 6.60 -2.76
N GLU A 55 24.69 6.50 -2.07
CA GLU A 55 23.91 5.27 -1.87
C GLU A 55 23.02 4.93 -3.07
N LYS A 56 22.80 5.87 -4.00
CA LYS A 56 21.95 5.66 -5.17
C LYS A 56 22.63 4.74 -6.20
N PHE A 57 21.80 3.97 -6.90
CA PHE A 57 22.21 3.08 -7.97
C PHE A 57 22.10 3.71 -9.35
N GLN A 58 20.95 4.34 -9.64
CA GLN A 58 20.63 4.89 -10.94
C GLN A 58 21.34 6.23 -11.16
N ARG A 59 21.68 6.47 -12.43
CA ARG A 59 22.07 7.79 -12.94
C ARG A 59 20.83 8.57 -13.38
N GLU A 60 21.05 9.75 -13.95
CA GLU A 60 19.98 10.52 -14.60
C GLU A 60 19.23 9.67 -15.65
N LEU A 61 17.90 9.72 -15.61
CA LEU A 61 17.02 8.96 -16.50
C LEU A 61 17.01 9.58 -17.91
N ASN A 62 17.96 9.16 -18.74
CA ASN A 62 18.17 9.75 -20.05
C ASN A 62 17.24 9.16 -21.14
N PHE A 63 17.44 7.90 -21.51
CA PHE A 63 16.69 7.27 -22.59
C PHE A 63 16.29 5.83 -22.23
N ALA A 64 15.00 5.53 -22.35
CA ALA A 64 14.47 4.17 -22.20
C ALA A 64 14.01 3.61 -23.56
N VAL A 65 14.43 2.38 -23.84
CA VAL A 65 13.94 1.54 -24.94
C VAL A 65 13.25 0.34 -24.31
N ILE A 66 11.94 0.25 -24.48
CA ILE A 66 11.11 -0.79 -23.88
C ILE A 66 10.81 -1.86 -24.92
N ASP A 67 11.22 -3.10 -24.64
CA ASP A 67 10.79 -4.28 -25.39
C ASP A 67 9.45 -4.76 -24.83
N GLU A 68 8.54 -5.26 -25.68
CA GLU A 68 7.15 -5.60 -25.31
C GLU A 68 6.42 -4.43 -24.62
N VAL A 69 6.45 -3.26 -25.27
CA VAL A 69 5.99 -1.99 -24.69
C VAL A 69 4.50 -1.98 -24.32
N ASP A 70 3.65 -2.72 -25.03
CA ASP A 70 2.22 -2.90 -24.70
C ASP A 70 2.03 -3.66 -23.40
N SER A 71 2.73 -4.77 -23.22
CA SER A 71 2.69 -5.56 -21.98
C SER A 71 3.09 -4.71 -20.77
N ILE A 72 4.13 -3.89 -20.90
CA ILE A 72 4.68 -3.12 -19.77
C ILE A 72 3.89 -1.84 -19.50
N LEU A 73 3.63 -1.03 -20.53
CA LEU A 73 3.07 0.31 -20.36
C LEU A 73 1.53 0.34 -20.31
N ILE A 74 0.86 -0.75 -20.71
CA ILE A 74 -0.59 -0.88 -20.67
C ILE A 74 -0.98 -1.93 -19.62
N ASP A 75 -0.58 -3.18 -19.81
CA ASP A 75 -1.09 -4.28 -18.97
C ASP A 75 -0.55 -4.23 -17.54
N GLU A 76 0.77 -4.15 -17.38
CA GLU A 76 1.44 -4.11 -16.07
C GLU A 76 1.35 -2.75 -15.39
N ALA A 77 1.20 -1.68 -16.16
CA ALA A 77 1.10 -0.30 -15.65
C ALA A 77 -0.10 -0.06 -14.70
N ARG A 78 -1.10 -0.95 -14.72
CA ARG A 78 -2.28 -0.88 -13.85
C ARG A 78 -1.97 -1.15 -12.37
N THR A 79 -0.90 -1.89 -12.08
CA THR A 79 -0.54 -2.23 -10.70
C THR A 79 0.65 -1.37 -10.27
N PRO A 80 0.55 -0.61 -9.16
CA PRO A 80 1.68 0.17 -8.68
C PRO A 80 2.79 -0.73 -8.15
N LEU A 81 4.03 -0.27 -8.30
CA LEU A 81 5.17 -0.77 -7.58
C LEU A 81 5.16 -0.18 -6.17
N ILE A 82 5.31 -1.04 -5.16
CA ILE A 82 5.23 -0.65 -3.75
C ILE A 82 6.38 -1.30 -2.98
N ILE A 83 7.15 -0.49 -2.25
CA ILE A 83 8.04 -0.96 -1.18
C ILE A 83 7.30 -0.77 0.13
N SER A 84 7.00 -1.88 0.79
CA SER A 84 6.42 -1.88 2.13
C SER A 84 7.50 -2.13 3.17
N GLY A 85 7.43 -1.42 4.29
CA GLY A 85 8.25 -1.64 5.47
C GLY A 85 7.38 -2.01 6.67
N GLN A 86 8.03 -2.48 7.73
CA GLN A 86 7.37 -2.55 9.03
C GLN A 86 7.17 -1.11 9.53
N ALA A 87 5.94 -0.80 9.94
CA ALA A 87 5.65 0.41 10.69
C ALA A 87 6.27 0.33 12.09
N GLU A 88 6.34 1.48 12.78
CA GLU A 88 6.65 1.48 14.21
C GLU A 88 5.70 0.57 14.97
N ASP A 89 6.21 -0.05 16.04
CA ASP A 89 5.44 -1.00 16.83
C ASP A 89 4.31 -0.28 17.60
N SER A 90 3.13 -0.25 16.99
CA SER A 90 1.89 0.29 17.54
C SER A 90 1.14 -0.72 18.43
N SER A 91 1.72 -1.88 18.75
CA SER A 91 1.05 -2.94 19.52
C SER A 91 0.53 -2.46 20.87
N LYS A 92 1.30 -1.62 21.59
CA LYS A 92 0.86 -1.04 22.87
C LYS A 92 -0.40 -0.21 22.71
N LEU A 93 -0.47 0.57 21.63
CA LEU A 93 -1.60 1.45 21.36
C LEU A 93 -2.86 0.64 21.07
N TYR A 94 -2.76 -0.43 20.28
CA TYR A 94 -3.87 -1.37 20.07
C TYR A 94 -4.33 -2.03 21.36
N ILE A 95 -3.40 -2.43 22.25
CA ILE A 95 -3.74 -3.04 23.54
C ILE A 95 -4.51 -2.07 24.43
N GLU A 96 -4.07 -0.80 24.53
CA GLU A 96 -4.77 0.20 25.34
C GLU A 96 -6.15 0.53 24.77
N ILE A 97 -6.25 0.78 23.45
CA ILE A 97 -7.54 1.05 22.79
C ILE A 97 -8.50 -0.13 22.98
N ASN A 98 -8.02 -1.37 22.86
CA ASN A 98 -8.82 -2.57 23.06
C ASN A 98 -9.48 -2.63 24.46
N LYS A 99 -8.88 -2.02 25.49
CA LYS A 99 -9.48 -1.92 26.83
C LYS A 99 -10.58 -0.85 26.93
N LEU A 100 -10.52 0.17 26.07
CA LEU A 100 -11.47 1.29 26.06
C LEU A 100 -12.73 0.95 25.27
N ILE A 101 -12.60 0.30 24.11
CA ILE A 101 -13.73 0.03 23.19
C ILE A 101 -14.94 -0.68 23.86
N PRO A 102 -14.76 -1.69 24.73
CA PRO A 102 -15.89 -2.35 25.39
C PRO A 102 -16.74 -1.44 26.28
N GLN A 103 -16.21 -0.29 26.72
CA GLN A 103 -16.93 0.70 27.53
C GLN A 103 -17.90 1.54 26.70
N LEU A 104 -17.74 1.53 25.36
CA LEU A 104 -18.65 2.21 24.46
C LEU A 104 -19.98 1.46 24.33
N LYS A 105 -21.08 2.20 24.48
CA LYS A 105 -22.45 1.67 24.38
C LYS A 105 -23.02 1.96 22.99
N GLN A 106 -23.82 1.04 22.47
CA GLN A 106 -24.53 1.28 21.23
C GLN A 106 -25.68 2.25 21.43
N HIS A 107 -25.78 3.21 20.52
CA HIS A 107 -26.92 4.10 20.36
C HIS A 107 -27.91 3.43 19.38
N ILE A 108 -29.17 3.32 19.78
CA ILE A 108 -30.22 2.68 18.96
C ILE A 108 -31.39 3.66 18.80
N GLU A 109 -31.69 3.96 17.54
CA GLU A 109 -32.89 4.69 17.11
C GLU A 109 -33.69 3.76 16.21
N GLU A 110 -34.81 3.22 16.71
CA GLU A 110 -35.68 2.33 15.91
C GLU A 110 -36.53 3.10 14.90
N VAL A 111 -36.85 4.36 15.23
CA VAL A 111 -37.59 5.30 14.39
C VAL A 111 -36.90 6.65 14.49
N GLU A 112 -36.81 7.38 13.37
CA GLU A 112 -36.17 8.70 13.32
C GLU A 112 -36.76 9.63 14.40
N GLY A 113 -35.92 10.02 15.36
CA GLY A 113 -36.31 10.85 16.51
C GLY A 113 -36.86 10.11 17.73
N GLN A 114 -36.92 8.77 17.73
CA GLN A 114 -37.21 7.94 18.90
C GLN A 114 -35.98 7.11 19.29
N VAL A 115 -35.19 7.67 20.21
CA VAL A 115 -34.04 6.99 20.82
C VAL A 115 -34.56 5.95 21.80
N THR A 116 -34.35 4.66 21.48
CA THR A 116 -34.68 3.55 22.40
C THR A 116 -33.52 3.25 23.34
N GLN A 117 -32.29 3.56 22.92
CA GLN A 117 -31.10 3.45 23.76
C GLN A 117 -30.11 4.58 23.46
N GLU A 118 -29.84 5.42 24.46
CA GLU A 118 -28.74 6.36 24.41
C GLU A 118 -27.39 5.63 24.51
N GLY A 119 -26.41 6.09 23.74
CA GLY A 119 -25.13 5.43 23.58
C GLY A 119 -24.14 6.31 22.81
N HIS A 120 -23.02 5.73 22.45
CA HIS A 120 -21.82 6.40 21.95
C HIS A 120 -21.57 6.15 20.46
N TYR A 121 -22.10 5.06 19.89
CA TYR A 121 -21.90 4.72 18.48
C TYR A 121 -23.14 4.10 17.86
N SER A 122 -23.34 4.28 16.56
CA SER A 122 -24.36 3.61 15.74
C SER A 122 -23.70 2.58 14.83
N ILE A 123 -24.46 1.54 14.45
CA ILE A 123 -24.04 0.55 13.45
C ILE A 123 -25.02 0.63 12.29
N ASP A 124 -24.50 0.82 11.08
CA ASP A 124 -25.27 0.62 9.86
C ASP A 124 -25.00 -0.80 9.34
N GLU A 125 -25.97 -1.69 9.54
CA GLU A 125 -25.87 -3.09 9.08
C GLU A 125 -25.88 -3.22 7.55
N LYS A 126 -26.46 -2.26 6.82
CA LYS A 126 -26.53 -2.31 5.35
C LYS A 126 -25.17 -2.03 4.73
N THR A 127 -24.47 -1.05 5.27
CA THR A 127 -23.14 -0.65 4.80
C THR A 127 -22.01 -1.30 5.59
N ARG A 128 -22.33 -2.00 6.69
CA ARG A 128 -21.38 -2.55 7.68
C ARG A 128 -20.39 -1.49 8.15
N GLN A 129 -20.94 -0.35 8.56
CA GLN A 129 -20.18 0.77 9.11
C GLN A 129 -20.52 1.00 10.57
N VAL A 130 -19.57 1.55 11.30
CA VAL A 130 -19.77 2.00 12.68
C VAL A 130 -19.34 3.44 12.79
N GLU A 131 -20.20 4.28 13.33
CA GLU A 131 -19.96 5.71 13.48
C GLU A 131 -20.08 6.10 14.96
N LEU A 132 -19.19 6.97 15.42
CA LEU A 132 -19.30 7.59 16.74
C LEU A 132 -20.24 8.79 16.63
N ASN A 133 -21.12 8.97 17.60
CA ASN A 133 -21.88 10.20 17.74
C ASN A 133 -21.11 11.21 18.61
N GLU A 134 -21.60 12.44 18.73
CA GLU A 134 -20.97 13.49 19.54
C GLU A 134 -20.68 13.04 21.00
N ALA A 135 -21.64 12.34 21.62
CA ALA A 135 -21.45 11.80 22.98
C ALA A 135 -20.34 10.75 23.04
N GLY A 136 -20.22 9.89 22.02
CA GLY A 136 -19.16 8.92 21.92
C GLY A 136 -17.79 9.54 21.67
N HIS A 137 -17.73 10.62 20.89
CA HIS A 137 -16.51 11.40 20.69
C HIS A 137 -16.02 12.01 22.00
N GLN A 138 -16.90 12.70 22.72
CA GLN A 138 -16.53 13.27 24.01
C GLN A 138 -16.07 12.18 24.99
N TYR A 139 -16.81 11.06 25.07
CA TYR A 139 -16.50 9.99 26.00
C TYR A 139 -15.17 9.28 25.69
N ILE A 140 -14.85 9.04 24.42
CA ILE A 140 -13.57 8.44 24.04
C ILE A 140 -12.40 9.42 24.25
N GLU A 141 -12.57 10.71 23.99
CA GLU A 141 -11.57 11.75 24.28
C GLU A 141 -11.25 11.81 25.77
N GLU A 142 -12.27 11.79 26.63
CA GLU A 142 -12.10 11.75 28.09
C GLU A 142 -11.32 10.50 28.54
N MET A 143 -11.66 9.32 28.01
CA MET A 143 -10.95 8.08 28.32
C MET A 143 -9.50 8.09 27.84
N LEU A 144 -9.25 8.58 26.62
CA LEU A 144 -7.90 8.68 26.06
C LEU A 144 -7.03 9.68 26.85
N THR A 145 -7.63 10.76 27.33
CA THR A 145 -6.95 11.75 28.18
C THR A 145 -6.57 11.15 29.53
N GLN A 146 -7.46 10.37 30.15
CA GLN A 146 -7.19 9.69 31.42
C GLN A 146 -6.05 8.66 31.34
N VAL A 147 -5.90 8.00 30.20
CA VAL A 147 -4.81 7.03 29.95
C VAL A 147 -3.54 7.73 29.45
N GLY A 148 -3.57 9.06 29.24
CA GLY A 148 -2.43 9.86 28.81
C GLY A 148 -2.08 9.70 27.33
N MET A 149 -3.03 9.22 26.52
CA MET A 149 -2.86 9.06 25.06
C MET A 149 -3.32 10.30 24.27
N LEU A 150 -4.10 11.17 24.91
CA LEU A 150 -4.56 12.46 24.38
C LEU A 150 -4.22 13.55 25.40
N ALA A 151 -3.75 14.72 24.95
CA ALA A 151 -3.47 15.81 25.87
C ALA A 151 -4.77 16.47 26.36
N GLU A 152 -4.77 17.02 27.58
CA GLU A 152 -5.94 17.71 28.13
C GLU A 152 -6.38 18.87 27.23
N GLY A 153 -7.65 18.85 26.80
CA GLY A 153 -8.24 19.88 25.95
C GLY A 153 -7.92 19.75 24.46
N GLU A 154 -7.20 18.70 24.04
CA GLU A 154 -7.05 18.37 22.62
C GLU A 154 -8.23 17.56 22.10
N SER A 155 -8.60 17.82 20.85
CA SER A 155 -9.58 17.01 20.15
C SER A 155 -8.92 15.87 19.37
N LEU A 156 -9.61 14.72 19.34
CA LEU A 156 -9.28 13.56 18.54
C LEU A 156 -9.37 13.83 17.02
N TYR A 157 -10.14 14.85 16.62
CA TYR A 157 -10.25 15.31 15.23
C TYR A 157 -9.13 16.25 14.77
N SER A 158 -8.22 16.63 15.67
CA SER A 158 -7.09 17.46 15.27
C SER A 158 -6.18 16.71 14.29
N ALA A 159 -5.57 17.43 13.35
CA ALA A 159 -4.78 16.83 12.27
C ALA A 159 -3.65 15.91 12.77
N HIS A 160 -3.08 16.19 13.95
CA HIS A 160 -2.01 15.39 14.55
C HIS A 160 -2.54 14.12 15.25
N ASN A 161 -3.84 14.07 15.59
CA ASN A 161 -4.48 12.94 16.29
C ASN A 161 -5.25 12.00 15.35
N LEU A 162 -5.24 12.26 14.03
CA LEU A 162 -5.94 11.43 13.05
C LEU A 162 -5.52 9.96 13.07
N GLY A 163 -4.24 9.66 13.33
CA GLY A 163 -3.78 8.29 13.49
C GLY A 163 -4.44 7.58 14.68
N LEU A 164 -4.52 8.27 15.83
CA LEU A 164 -5.20 7.75 17.02
C LEU A 164 -6.70 7.51 16.75
N LEU A 165 -7.36 8.44 16.04
CA LEU A 165 -8.74 8.28 15.59
C LEU A 165 -8.91 7.03 14.71
N THR A 166 -8.01 6.79 13.75
CA THR A 166 -8.02 5.59 12.91
C THR A 166 -7.94 4.31 13.75
N HIS A 167 -7.07 4.27 14.76
CA HIS A 167 -6.96 3.11 15.65
C HIS A 167 -8.21 2.90 16.53
N VAL A 168 -8.86 3.97 16.98
CA VAL A 168 -10.15 3.89 17.71
C VAL A 168 -11.22 3.26 16.82
N TYR A 169 -11.36 3.73 15.57
CA TYR A 169 -12.31 3.13 14.62
C TYR A 169 -11.94 1.70 14.25
N ALA A 170 -10.66 1.36 14.10
CA ALA A 170 -10.22 -0.02 13.88
C ALA A 170 -10.64 -0.93 15.04
N GLY A 171 -10.42 -0.49 16.29
CA GLY A 171 -10.88 -1.17 17.49
C GLY A 171 -12.40 -1.34 17.52
N LEU A 172 -13.14 -0.26 17.24
CA LEU A 172 -14.61 -0.29 17.24
C LEU A 172 -15.16 -1.26 16.19
N ARG A 173 -14.64 -1.21 14.96
CA ARG A 173 -14.97 -2.17 13.88
C ARG A 173 -14.63 -3.60 14.29
N ALA A 174 -13.43 -3.85 14.83
CA ALA A 174 -13.02 -5.18 15.28
C ALA A 174 -13.94 -5.76 16.36
N HIS A 175 -14.45 -4.91 17.27
CA HIS A 175 -15.37 -5.34 18.32
C HIS A 175 -16.79 -5.59 17.82
N LYS A 176 -17.31 -4.72 16.95
CA LYS A 176 -18.74 -4.64 16.63
C LYS A 176 -19.13 -5.25 15.28
N LEU A 177 -18.21 -5.34 14.32
CA LEU A 177 -18.48 -5.88 12.99
C LEU A 177 -17.80 -7.24 12.73
N PHE A 178 -16.75 -7.57 13.50
CA PHE A 178 -15.97 -8.79 13.30
C PHE A 178 -16.15 -9.73 14.48
N HIS A 179 -16.88 -10.81 14.25
CA HIS A 179 -17.19 -11.85 15.22
C HIS A 179 -16.44 -13.13 14.91
N ARG A 180 -15.92 -13.74 15.98
CA ARG A 180 -15.21 -15.02 15.89
C ARG A 180 -16.17 -16.11 15.42
N ASN A 181 -15.69 -16.97 14.52
CA ASN A 181 -16.41 -18.02 13.81
C ASN A 181 -17.45 -17.52 12.78
N VAL A 182 -17.45 -16.23 12.45
CA VAL A 182 -18.26 -15.66 11.35
C VAL A 182 -17.33 -15.04 10.31
N GLU A 183 -16.68 -13.92 10.63
CA GLU A 183 -15.75 -13.24 9.71
C GLU A 183 -14.32 -13.79 9.80
N TYR A 184 -13.95 -14.39 10.93
CA TYR A 184 -12.61 -14.94 11.14
C TYR A 184 -12.59 -16.07 12.17
N ILE A 185 -11.51 -16.85 12.18
CA ILE A 185 -11.19 -17.82 13.22
C ILE A 185 -9.81 -17.56 13.81
N VAL A 186 -9.60 -18.04 15.02
CA VAL A 186 -8.28 -18.08 15.66
C VAL A 186 -7.74 -19.49 15.55
N GLN A 187 -6.62 -19.65 14.85
CA GLN A 187 -5.95 -20.94 14.68
C GLN A 187 -4.44 -20.74 14.79
N ASP A 188 -3.75 -21.62 15.54
CA ASP A 188 -2.29 -21.57 15.74
C ASP A 188 -1.77 -20.19 16.22
N GLY A 189 -2.58 -19.48 17.01
CA GLY A 189 -2.25 -18.14 17.51
C GLY A 189 -2.35 -17.02 16.46
N GLN A 190 -2.98 -17.27 15.31
CA GLN A 190 -3.16 -16.32 14.22
C GLN A 190 -4.63 -16.14 13.84
N ILE A 191 -4.95 -14.98 13.27
CA ILE A 191 -6.27 -14.68 12.69
C ILE A 191 -6.31 -15.18 11.24
N LEU A 192 -7.26 -16.07 10.95
CA LEU A 192 -7.58 -16.51 9.59
C LEU A 192 -8.96 -15.96 9.20
N LEU A 193 -9.02 -15.17 8.14
CA LEU A 193 -10.28 -14.63 7.63
C LEU A 193 -11.11 -15.72 6.94
N ILE A 194 -12.42 -15.65 7.09
CA ILE A 194 -13.38 -16.51 6.37
C ILE A 194 -13.93 -15.71 5.18
N ASP A 195 -13.97 -16.34 4.02
CA ASP A 195 -14.67 -15.80 2.85
C ASP A 195 -16.19 -15.96 3.03
N GLU A 196 -16.91 -14.83 3.01
CA GLU A 196 -18.36 -14.79 3.20
C GLU A 196 -19.15 -15.57 2.15
N HIS A 197 -18.61 -15.75 0.94
CA HIS A 197 -19.30 -16.46 -0.14
C HIS A 197 -19.06 -17.97 -0.09
N THR A 198 -17.85 -18.38 0.28
CA THR A 198 -17.41 -19.77 0.18
C THR A 198 -17.28 -20.48 1.53
N GLY A 199 -17.26 -19.73 2.63
CA GLY A 199 -17.02 -20.23 3.98
C GLY A 199 -15.60 -20.78 4.20
N ARG A 200 -14.69 -20.58 3.23
CA ARG A 200 -13.32 -21.08 3.30
C ARG A 200 -12.41 -20.10 4.03
N THR A 201 -11.41 -20.64 4.71
CA THR A 201 -10.34 -19.82 5.30
C THR A 201 -9.45 -19.26 4.20
N MET A 202 -9.04 -17.99 4.34
CA MET A 202 -8.15 -17.27 3.44
C MET A 202 -6.79 -17.06 4.11
N PRO A 203 -5.91 -18.09 4.16
CA PRO A 203 -4.60 -17.96 4.78
C PRO A 203 -3.75 -16.90 4.06
N GLY A 204 -3.02 -16.10 4.84
CA GLY A 204 -2.15 -15.04 4.33
C GLY A 204 -2.86 -13.72 3.98
N ARG A 205 -4.20 -13.69 3.92
CA ARG A 205 -4.95 -12.44 3.71
C ARG A 205 -5.06 -11.65 5.01
N ARG A 206 -4.72 -10.37 4.97
CA ARG A 206 -4.87 -9.43 6.09
C ARG A 206 -5.82 -8.29 5.74
N LEU A 207 -6.41 -7.70 6.77
CA LEU A 207 -7.25 -6.50 6.67
C LEU A 207 -6.36 -5.26 6.75
N SER A 208 -6.72 -4.21 6.01
CA SER A 208 -6.01 -2.93 5.98
C SER A 208 -6.41 -2.00 7.13
N GLU A 209 -5.79 -0.81 7.20
CA GLU A 209 -6.13 0.26 8.16
C GLU A 209 -6.07 -0.17 9.64
N GLY A 210 -5.11 -1.01 9.99
CA GLY A 210 -4.95 -1.47 11.37
C GLY A 210 -6.03 -2.43 11.89
N LEU A 211 -7.01 -2.78 11.06
CA LEU A 211 -8.15 -3.60 11.49
C LEU A 211 -7.73 -5.02 11.86
N HIS A 212 -6.76 -5.59 11.15
CA HIS A 212 -6.24 -6.92 11.48
C HIS A 212 -5.56 -6.92 12.86
N GLN A 213 -4.77 -5.89 13.15
CA GLN A 213 -4.09 -5.69 14.43
C GLN A 213 -5.10 -5.45 15.56
N ALA A 214 -6.18 -4.71 15.29
CA ALA A 214 -7.26 -4.52 16.25
C ALA A 214 -7.97 -5.85 16.60
N ILE A 215 -8.15 -6.76 15.64
CA ILE A 215 -8.69 -8.12 15.89
C ILE A 215 -7.68 -8.97 16.66
N GLU A 216 -6.39 -8.92 16.31
CA GLU A 216 -5.32 -9.59 17.07
C GLU A 216 -5.33 -9.12 18.55
N ALA A 217 -5.47 -7.81 18.79
CA ALA A 217 -5.57 -7.24 20.14
C ALA A 217 -6.84 -7.69 20.88
N LYS A 218 -7.99 -7.71 20.19
CA LYS A 218 -9.28 -8.19 20.73
C LYS A 218 -9.20 -9.63 21.20
N GLU A 219 -8.53 -10.50 20.45
CA GLU A 219 -8.37 -11.92 20.79
C GLU A 219 -7.13 -12.22 21.67
N HIS A 220 -6.44 -11.18 22.16
CA HIS A 220 -5.25 -11.28 23.00
C HIS A 220 -4.10 -12.08 22.36
N LEU A 221 -3.94 -11.94 21.04
CA LEU A 221 -2.87 -12.56 20.27
C LEU A 221 -1.64 -11.66 20.17
N ASN A 222 -0.54 -12.21 19.66
CA ASN A 222 0.64 -11.42 19.33
C ASN A 222 0.32 -10.51 18.14
N ILE A 223 0.26 -9.21 18.41
CA ILE A 223 -0.03 -8.20 17.39
C ILE A 223 1.19 -8.11 16.47
N GLN A 224 0.96 -8.25 15.17
CA GLN A 224 2.04 -8.12 14.21
C GLN A 224 2.13 -6.67 13.74
N PRO A 225 3.35 -6.13 13.52
CA PRO A 225 3.53 -4.78 13.02
C PRO A 225 2.73 -4.56 11.74
N GLU A 226 2.19 -3.35 11.60
CA GLU A 226 1.54 -2.95 10.36
C GLU A 226 2.56 -2.88 9.23
N SER A 227 2.13 -3.26 8.04
CA SER A 227 2.89 -2.97 6.82
C SER A 227 2.52 -1.55 6.38
N GLN A 228 3.50 -0.67 6.31
CA GLN A 228 3.32 0.67 5.75
C GLN A 228 3.98 0.76 4.39
N THR A 229 3.33 1.46 3.45
CA THR A 229 3.91 1.79 2.16
C THR A 229 4.97 2.88 2.35
N LEU A 230 6.24 2.55 2.16
CA LEU A 230 7.35 3.49 2.27
C LEU A 230 7.56 4.29 1.00
N ALA A 231 7.43 3.63 -0.15
CA ALA A 231 7.58 4.25 -1.46
C ALA A 231 6.67 3.54 -2.46
N SER A 232 6.05 4.30 -3.36
CA SER A 232 5.27 3.74 -4.44
C SER A 232 5.39 4.57 -5.72
N THR A 233 5.24 3.91 -6.86
CA THR A 233 5.12 4.54 -8.18
C THR A 233 4.36 3.62 -9.12
N THR A 234 3.96 4.11 -10.28
CA THR A 234 3.45 3.28 -11.38
C THR A 234 4.47 3.25 -12.51
N PHE A 235 4.44 2.23 -13.36
CA PHE A 235 5.29 2.23 -14.56
C PHE A 235 5.00 3.43 -15.47
N GLN A 236 3.72 3.84 -15.56
CA GLN A 236 3.32 5.07 -16.24
C GLN A 236 4.13 6.28 -15.77
N ASN A 237 4.14 6.54 -14.46
CA ASN A 237 4.84 7.71 -13.93
C ASN A 237 6.35 7.55 -14.01
N TYR A 238 6.88 6.35 -13.74
CA TYR A 238 8.32 6.10 -13.79
C TYR A 238 8.90 6.33 -15.20
N PHE A 239 8.31 5.75 -16.24
CA PHE A 239 8.85 5.88 -17.61
C PHE A 239 8.67 7.29 -18.20
N ARG A 240 7.70 8.07 -17.71
CA ARG A 240 7.54 9.49 -18.07
C ARG A 240 8.65 10.40 -17.53
N LEU A 241 9.44 9.94 -16.57
CA LEU A 241 10.60 10.69 -16.05
C LEU A 241 11.79 10.68 -17.00
N TYR A 242 11.84 9.77 -17.97
CA TYR A 242 12.94 9.70 -18.92
C TYR A 242 12.89 10.86 -19.92
N ASN A 243 14.05 11.48 -20.19
CA ASN A 243 14.14 12.57 -21.18
C ASN A 243 13.68 12.12 -22.59
N LYS A 244 13.91 10.84 -22.92
CA LYS A 244 13.41 10.21 -24.13
C LYS A 244 12.85 8.83 -23.81
N LEU A 245 11.75 8.48 -24.46
CA LEU A 245 11.09 7.18 -24.34
C LEU A 245 10.81 6.61 -25.73
N SER A 246 11.00 5.29 -25.87
CA SER A 246 10.63 4.55 -27.07
C SER A 246 10.36 3.10 -26.71
N GLY A 247 9.66 2.37 -27.58
CA GLY A 247 9.47 0.95 -27.39
C GLY A 247 9.14 0.23 -28.69
N MET A 248 9.14 -1.10 -28.61
CA MET A 248 8.81 -2.00 -29.69
C MET A 248 7.93 -3.13 -29.17
N THR A 249 7.03 -3.61 -30.03
CA THR A 249 6.15 -4.76 -29.80
C THR A 249 5.51 -5.14 -31.15
N GLY A 250 4.96 -6.34 -31.24
CA GLY A 250 4.18 -6.79 -32.39
C GLY A 250 2.75 -6.24 -32.43
N THR A 251 2.22 -5.73 -31.31
CA THR A 251 0.76 -5.53 -31.12
C THR A 251 0.34 -4.13 -30.68
N ALA A 252 1.21 -3.12 -30.79
CA ALA A 252 0.93 -1.75 -30.31
C ALA A 252 -0.16 -0.98 -31.08
N ASP A 253 -0.55 -1.42 -32.27
CA ASP A 253 -1.48 -0.65 -33.13
C ASP A 253 -2.87 -0.49 -32.50
N THR A 254 -3.33 -1.48 -31.73
CA THR A 254 -4.63 -1.41 -31.04
C THR A 254 -4.63 -0.37 -29.93
N GLU A 255 -3.50 -0.20 -29.24
CA GLU A 255 -3.34 0.72 -28.11
C GLU A 255 -2.69 2.06 -28.51
N ALA A 256 -2.62 2.37 -29.81
CA ALA A 256 -1.92 3.54 -30.33
C ALA A 256 -2.44 4.87 -29.75
N PHE A 257 -3.75 4.96 -29.52
CA PHE A 257 -4.36 6.14 -28.90
C PHE A 257 -3.90 6.32 -27.45
N GLU A 258 -3.82 5.23 -26.68
CA GLU A 258 -3.38 5.27 -25.29
C GLU A 258 -1.90 5.65 -25.16
N PHE A 259 -1.05 5.09 -26.03
CA PHE A 259 0.37 5.47 -26.12
C PHE A 259 0.58 6.96 -26.39
N ALA A 260 -0.17 7.53 -27.34
CA ALA A 260 -0.09 8.95 -27.68
C ALA A 260 -0.59 9.84 -26.53
N GLN A 261 -1.69 9.44 -25.88
CA GLN A 261 -2.30 10.23 -24.82
C GLN A 261 -1.48 10.22 -23.53
N ILE A 262 -0.98 9.06 -23.10
CA ILE A 262 -0.32 8.90 -21.80
C ILE A 262 1.19 9.22 -21.88
N TYR A 263 1.85 8.74 -22.94
CA TYR A 263 3.31 8.78 -23.06
C TYR A 263 3.82 9.68 -24.18
N GLN A 264 2.93 10.31 -24.96
CA GLN A 264 3.28 11.09 -26.16
C GLN A 264 4.06 10.25 -27.18
N LEU A 265 3.77 8.94 -27.24
CA LEU A 265 4.38 8.01 -28.17
C LEU A 265 3.47 7.77 -29.37
N ASN A 266 3.96 8.09 -30.56
CA ASN A 266 3.27 7.73 -31.80
C ASN A 266 3.62 6.28 -32.18
N VAL A 267 2.60 5.48 -32.50
CA VAL A 267 2.79 4.13 -33.01
C VAL A 267 2.99 4.17 -34.52
N MET A 268 4.01 3.45 -34.99
CA MET A 268 4.30 3.28 -36.41
C MET A 268 4.38 1.79 -36.74
N VAL A 269 3.51 1.33 -37.64
CA VAL A 269 3.54 -0.05 -38.13
C VAL A 269 4.69 -0.21 -39.11
N ILE A 270 5.70 -0.98 -38.72
CA ILE A 270 6.85 -1.28 -39.57
C ILE A 270 6.49 -2.43 -40.52
N PRO A 271 6.65 -2.27 -41.85
CA PRO A 271 6.39 -3.35 -42.79
C PRO A 271 7.22 -4.61 -42.48
N PRO A 272 6.65 -5.82 -42.57
CA PRO A 272 7.42 -7.04 -42.41
C PRO A 272 8.43 -7.18 -43.55
N ASN A 273 9.53 -7.88 -43.28
CA ASN A 273 10.58 -8.13 -44.27
C ASN A 273 10.14 -9.10 -45.39
N LYS A 274 9.08 -9.88 -45.17
CA LYS A 274 8.54 -10.85 -46.13
C LYS A 274 7.03 -10.78 -46.17
#